data_AF-A0A5P0YR40-F1
#
_entry.id   AF-A0A5P0YR40-F1
#
_cell.length_a   1.000
_cell.length_b   1.000
_cell.length_c   1.000
_cell.angle_alpha   90.00
_cell.angle_beta   90.00
_cell.angle_gamma   90.00
#
_symmetry.space_group_name_H-M   'P 1'
#
loop_
_entity.id
_entity.type
_entity.pdbx_description
1 polymer ?
#
loop_
_entity_poly.entity_id
_entity_poly.type
_entity_poly.pdbx_seq_one_letter_code
_entity_poly.pdbx_strand_id
1 'polypeptide(L)'
;MIDLLVLYTNNLDSAHAFYSDLGLAFAKEQHGTGPEHYAAQLQNGAILELYPATPRRPANAGLRLGLTLPAGTRAPGRRQMSDPDGRALILTLTEQTMTTPEIETAVTERFGPTATADIHRHPTGALSVTIHAGGDTITLDGKGNSWGWTLNPAPDSAGHEHTATSLTNALDVASSTLR
;
A
#
# COMPACT_ATOMS: atom_id res chain seq x y z
N MET A 1 -8.28 21.14 4.62
CA MET A 1 -8.26 20.37 3.37
C MET A 1 -7.10 20.87 2.52
N ILE A 2 -6.38 19.97 1.86
CA ILE A 2 -5.24 20.29 0.99
C ILE A 2 -5.48 19.56 -0.31
N ASP A 3 -5.53 20.29 -1.42
CA ASP A 3 -5.83 19.72 -2.74
C ASP A 3 -4.60 19.63 -3.66
N LEU A 4 -3.58 20.47 -3.43
CA LEU A 4 -2.35 20.51 -4.22
C LEU A 4 -1.14 20.83 -3.32
N LEU A 5 -0.07 20.05 -3.49
CA LEU A 5 1.26 20.32 -2.95
C LEU A 5 2.28 20.29 -4.09
N VAL A 6 3.04 21.37 -4.25
CA VAL A 6 4.10 21.46 -5.28
C VAL A 6 5.47 21.51 -4.61
N LEU A 7 6.38 20.65 -5.05
CA LEU A 7 7.78 20.63 -4.65
C LEU A 7 8.65 21.04 -5.84
N TYR A 8 9.25 22.22 -5.78
CA TYR A 8 10.32 22.63 -6.69
C TYR A 8 11.62 21.97 -6.27
N THR A 9 12.28 21.26 -7.19
CA THR A 9 13.49 20.48 -6.93
C THR A 9 14.60 20.80 -7.93
N ASN A 10 15.85 20.79 -7.48
CA ASN A 10 17.00 20.88 -8.38
C ASN A 10 17.35 19.52 -9.01
N ASN A 11 16.74 18.43 -8.52
CA ASN A 11 17.07 17.05 -8.88
C ASN A 11 15.81 16.29 -9.27
N LEU A 12 15.13 16.72 -10.35
CA LEU A 12 13.79 16.24 -10.72
C LEU A 12 13.68 14.72 -10.81
N ASP A 13 14.62 14.07 -11.52
CA ASP A 13 14.60 12.62 -11.69
C ASP A 13 14.91 11.88 -10.38
N SER A 14 15.81 12.41 -9.55
CA SER A 14 16.10 11.82 -8.23
C SER A 14 14.92 11.95 -7.28
N ALA A 15 14.22 13.10 -7.29
CA ALA A 15 13.01 13.30 -6.52
C ALA A 15 11.90 12.36 -6.98
N HIS A 16 11.69 12.24 -8.29
CA HIS A 16 10.73 11.30 -8.86
C HIS A 16 11.03 9.87 -8.42
N ALA A 17 12.27 9.38 -8.59
CA ALA A 17 12.64 8.04 -8.15
C ALA A 17 12.41 7.82 -6.64
N PHE A 18 12.85 8.78 -5.81
CA PHE A 18 12.70 8.71 -4.36
C PHE A 18 11.24 8.59 -3.90
N TYR A 19 10.35 9.44 -4.42
CA TYR A 19 8.94 9.42 -4.04
C TYR A 19 8.19 8.24 -4.66
N SER A 20 8.59 7.78 -5.85
CA SER A 20 8.08 6.54 -6.45
C SER A 20 8.44 5.30 -5.63
N ASP A 21 9.65 5.23 -5.07
CA ASP A 21 10.08 4.16 -4.16
C ASP A 21 9.31 4.15 -2.83
N LEU A 22 8.60 5.23 -2.50
CA LEU A 22 7.66 5.27 -1.38
C LEU A 22 6.27 4.72 -1.74
N GLY A 23 6.04 4.37 -3.01
CA GLY A 23 4.79 3.81 -3.51
C GLY A 23 3.86 4.83 -4.18
N LEU A 24 4.34 6.05 -4.46
CA LEU A 24 3.56 7.04 -5.20
C LEU A 24 3.67 6.80 -6.71
N ALA A 25 2.53 6.78 -7.39
CA ALA A 25 2.48 6.63 -8.84
C ALA A 25 2.47 8.02 -9.50
N PHE A 26 3.56 8.37 -10.19
CA PHE A 26 3.69 9.62 -10.91
C PHE A 26 3.43 9.46 -12.41
N ALA A 27 2.73 10.43 -12.99
CA ALA A 27 2.66 10.65 -14.43
C ALA A 27 3.54 11.85 -14.80
N LYS A 28 4.21 11.78 -15.95
CA LYS A 28 4.95 12.93 -16.52
C LYS A 28 3.96 13.83 -17.24
N GLU A 29 3.97 15.12 -16.91
CA GLU A 29 3.03 16.10 -17.44
C GLU A 29 3.74 17.37 -17.91
N GLN A 30 3.08 18.11 -18.80
CA GLN A 30 3.51 19.43 -19.24
C GLN A 30 2.29 20.29 -19.53
N HIS A 31 2.22 21.47 -18.92
CA HIS A 31 1.10 22.40 -19.13
C HIS A 31 1.54 23.57 -19.99
N GLY A 32 0.95 23.71 -21.18
CA GLY A 32 1.28 24.77 -22.13
C GLY A 32 2.78 24.82 -22.42
N THR A 33 3.40 25.99 -22.23
CA THR A 33 4.84 26.19 -22.39
C THR A 33 5.62 26.03 -21.08
N GLY A 34 4.99 25.50 -20.03
CA GLY A 34 5.64 25.20 -18.76
C GLY A 34 6.68 24.08 -18.88
N PRO A 35 7.54 23.91 -17.88
CA PRO A 35 8.47 22.79 -17.85
C PRO A 35 7.71 21.46 -17.71
N GLU A 36 8.31 20.39 -18.24
CA GLU A 36 7.89 19.05 -17.89
C GLU A 36 8.07 18.83 -16.38
N HIS A 37 7.13 18.12 -15.78
CA HIS A 37 7.09 17.84 -14.35
C HIS A 37 6.43 16.49 -14.10
N TYR A 38 6.40 16.05 -12.84
CA TYR A 38 5.71 14.82 -12.45
C TYR A 38 4.54 15.13 -11.51
N ALA A 39 3.39 14.50 -11.71
CA ALA A 39 2.22 14.63 -10.86
C ALA A 39 1.76 13.25 -10.34
N ALA A 40 1.42 13.16 -9.06
CA ALA A 40 0.85 11.96 -8.45
C ALA A 40 -0.44 12.33 -7.70
N GLN A 41 -1.50 11.58 -7.96
CA GLN A 41 -2.73 11.66 -7.17
C GLN A 41 -2.60 10.81 -5.90
N LEU A 42 -2.83 11.43 -4.75
CA LEU A 42 -2.84 10.77 -3.45
C LEU A 42 -4.21 10.10 -3.21
N GLN A 43 -4.25 9.15 -2.26
CA GLN A 43 -5.48 8.40 -1.93
C GLN A 43 -6.66 9.28 -1.53
N ASN A 44 -6.40 10.45 -0.95
CA ASN A 44 -7.43 11.42 -0.56
C ASN A 44 -7.84 12.37 -1.70
N GLY A 45 -7.33 12.16 -2.92
CA GLY A 45 -7.60 12.97 -4.10
C GLY A 45 -6.68 14.18 -4.29
N ALA A 46 -5.85 14.52 -3.29
CA ALA A 46 -4.89 15.62 -3.42
C ALA A 46 -3.80 15.30 -4.45
N ILE A 47 -3.25 16.32 -5.09
CA ILE A 47 -2.17 16.17 -6.08
C ILE A 47 -0.83 16.58 -5.45
N LEU A 48 0.19 15.74 -5.63
CA LEU A 48 1.58 16.09 -5.36
C LEU A 48 2.31 16.28 -6.69
N GLU A 49 2.91 17.44 -6.90
CA GLU A 49 3.69 17.75 -8.09
C GLU A 49 5.17 17.95 -7.75
N LEU A 50 6.04 17.39 -8.59
CA LEU A 50 7.49 17.62 -8.56
C LEU A 50 7.85 18.46 -9.79
N TYR A 51 8.27 19.70 -9.57
CA TYR A 51 8.66 20.63 -10.62
C TYR A 51 10.17 20.88 -10.63
N PRO A 52 10.80 21.08 -11.80
CA PRO A 52 12.17 21.57 -11.83
C PRO A 52 12.22 23.00 -11.25
N ALA A 53 13.16 23.23 -10.35
CA ALA A 53 13.43 24.54 -9.79
C ALA A 53 13.99 25.48 -10.86
N THR A 54 13.68 26.77 -10.73
CA THR A 54 14.17 27.84 -11.60
C THR A 54 14.60 29.03 -10.73
N PRO A 55 15.34 30.02 -11.26
CA PRO A 55 15.65 31.24 -10.50
C PRO A 55 14.40 31.96 -9.97
N ARG A 56 13.27 31.87 -10.68
CA ARG A 56 11.98 32.45 -10.25
C ARG A 56 11.22 31.57 -9.26
N ARG A 57 11.46 30.26 -9.27
CA ARG A 57 10.82 29.26 -8.41
C ARG A 57 11.91 28.35 -7.84
N PRO A 58 12.68 28.82 -6.84
CA PRO A 58 13.81 28.08 -6.31
C PRO A 58 13.33 26.81 -5.60
N ALA A 59 14.25 25.86 -5.41
CA ALA A 59 13.92 24.65 -4.68
C ALA A 59 13.40 24.98 -3.27
N ASN A 60 12.34 24.28 -2.84
CA ASN A 60 11.73 24.48 -1.51
C ASN A 60 12.63 23.94 -0.38
N ALA A 61 13.78 24.56 -0.16
CA ALA A 61 14.69 24.22 0.93
C ALA A 61 14.02 24.50 2.29
N GLY A 62 14.20 23.60 3.27
CA GLY A 62 13.68 23.74 4.63
C GLY A 62 12.23 23.30 4.85
N LEU A 63 11.50 22.92 3.79
CA LEU A 63 10.18 22.28 3.94
C LEU A 63 10.32 20.98 4.76
N ARG A 64 9.36 20.76 5.65
CA ARG A 64 9.18 19.48 6.34
C ARG A 64 7.84 18.88 5.93
N LEU A 65 7.87 17.65 5.44
CA LEU A 65 6.69 16.95 4.93
C LEU A 65 6.38 15.74 5.79
N GLY A 66 5.12 15.57 6.19
CA GLY A 66 4.62 14.35 6.81
C GLY A 66 3.82 13.53 5.81
N LEU A 67 4.17 12.26 5.61
CA LEU A 67 3.38 11.32 4.79
C LEU A 67 2.98 10.12 5.64
N THR A 68 1.72 9.71 5.50
CA THR A 68 1.22 8.44 6.04
C THR A 68 1.02 7.50 4.89
N LEU A 69 1.68 6.34 4.94
CA LEU A 69 1.70 5.37 3.86
C LEU A 69 1.49 3.96 4.43
N PRO A 70 0.91 3.03 3.65
CA PRO A 70 1.03 1.61 3.90
C PRO A 70 2.47 1.18 4.15
N ALA A 71 2.69 0.33 5.16
CA ALA A 71 4.02 -0.17 5.48
C ALA A 71 4.60 -1.08 4.37
N GLY A 72 3.74 -1.82 3.66
CA GLY A 72 4.17 -2.79 2.64
C GLY A 72 5.12 -3.82 3.26
N THR A 73 6.30 -3.99 2.65
CA THR A 73 7.36 -4.87 3.19
C THR A 73 8.22 -4.20 4.28
N ARG A 74 8.07 -2.89 4.50
CA ARG A 74 8.81 -2.15 5.53
C ARG A 74 8.14 -2.37 6.87
N ALA A 75 8.92 -2.35 7.95
CA ALA A 75 8.34 -2.41 9.29
C ALA A 75 7.43 -1.17 9.54
N PRO A 76 6.29 -1.32 10.21
CA PRO A 76 5.45 -0.19 10.62
C PRO A 76 6.18 0.77 11.57
N GLY A 77 5.64 1.98 11.70
CA GLY A 77 6.13 3.00 12.64
C GLY A 77 6.55 4.31 11.99
N ARG A 78 6.94 5.27 12.84
CA ARG A 78 7.33 6.62 12.44
C ARG A 78 8.84 6.71 12.22
N ARG A 79 9.25 7.27 11.09
CA ARG A 79 10.67 7.43 10.70
C ARG A 79 10.91 8.83 10.17
N GLN A 80 12.10 9.35 10.42
CA GLN A 80 12.58 10.57 9.79
C GLN A 80 13.63 10.21 8.74
N MET A 81 13.54 10.83 7.57
CA MET A 81 14.56 10.76 6.52
C MET A 81 14.66 12.09 5.78
N SER A 82 15.61 12.19 4.86
CA SER A 82 15.77 13.33 3.98
C SER A 82 15.46 12.93 2.54
N ASP A 83 14.76 13.80 1.80
CA ASP A 83 14.61 13.66 0.36
C ASP A 83 15.89 14.10 -0.39
N PRO A 84 15.98 13.95 -1.72
CA PRO A 84 17.17 14.32 -2.50
C PRO A 84 17.58 15.80 -2.43
N ASP A 85 16.68 16.71 -2.05
CA ASP A 85 17.01 18.13 -1.85
C ASP A 85 17.28 18.48 -0.39
N GLY A 86 17.32 17.47 0.50
CA GLY A 86 17.57 17.64 1.92
C GLY A 86 16.35 18.07 2.75
N ARG A 87 15.14 18.03 2.19
CA ARG A 87 13.89 18.29 2.96
C ARG A 87 13.69 17.20 4.00
N ALA A 88 13.20 17.56 5.18
CA ALA A 88 12.91 16.56 6.20
C ALA A 88 11.57 15.89 5.90
N LEU A 89 11.58 14.57 5.76
CA LEU A 89 10.41 13.74 5.57
C LEU A 89 10.13 12.95 6.85
N ILE A 90 8.91 13.10 7.38
CA ILE A 90 8.38 12.30 8.47
C ILE A 90 7.45 11.26 7.85
N LEU A 91 7.91 10.02 7.76
CA LEU A 91 7.11 8.91 7.28
C LEU A 91 6.42 8.22 8.46
N THR A 92 5.11 8.08 8.37
CA THR A 92 4.32 7.21 9.25
C THR A 92 3.89 6.00 8.43
N LEU A 93 4.52 4.86 8.67
CA LEU A 93 4.17 3.60 8.02
C LEU A 93 3.12 2.89 8.87
N THR A 94 1.93 2.70 8.30
CA THR A 94 0.80 2.02 8.98
C THR A 94 0.70 0.60 8.50
N GLU A 95 0.34 -0.34 9.39
CA GLU A 95 -0.05 -1.67 8.94
C GLU A 95 -1.19 -1.55 7.93
N GLN A 96 -1.11 -2.32 6.83
CA GLN A 96 -2.25 -2.44 5.93
C GLN A 96 -3.30 -3.31 6.61
N THR A 97 -4.30 -2.66 7.21
CA THR A 97 -5.52 -3.33 7.63
C THR A 97 -6.54 -3.17 6.53
N MET A 98 -6.74 -4.20 5.71
CA MET A 98 -7.91 -4.24 4.83
C MET A 98 -9.17 -4.20 5.70
N THR A 99 -10.14 -3.39 5.29
CA THR A 99 -11.49 -3.35 5.85
C THR A 99 -12.26 -4.62 5.49
N THR A 100 -13.34 -4.91 6.22
CA THR A 100 -14.17 -6.09 5.93
C THR A 100 -14.72 -6.07 4.48
N PRO A 101 -15.27 -4.96 3.96
CA PRO A 101 -15.72 -4.91 2.57
C PRO A 101 -14.62 -5.11 1.52
N GLU A 102 -13.40 -4.62 1.79
CA GLU A 102 -12.26 -4.85 0.90
C GLU A 102 -11.85 -6.33 0.87
N ILE A 103 -11.90 -7.01 2.03
CA ILE A 103 -11.61 -8.45 2.11
C ILE A 103 -12.69 -9.24 1.35
N GLU A 104 -13.98 -8.95 1.58
CA GLU A 104 -15.09 -9.61 0.90
C GLU A 104 -15.01 -9.43 -0.63
N THR A 105 -14.68 -8.22 -1.08
CA THR A 105 -14.47 -7.90 -2.50
C THR A 105 -13.30 -8.71 -3.06
N ALA A 106 -12.15 -8.69 -2.37
CA ALA A 106 -10.97 -9.43 -2.79
C ALA A 106 -11.20 -10.95 -2.85
N VAL A 107 -12.01 -11.50 -1.95
CA VAL A 107 -12.44 -12.91 -1.96
C VAL A 107 -13.31 -13.19 -3.17
N THR A 108 -14.33 -12.36 -3.40
CA THR A 108 -15.25 -12.50 -4.53
C THR A 108 -14.53 -12.48 -5.88
N GLU A 109 -13.57 -11.56 -6.05
CA GLU A 109 -12.77 -11.42 -7.27
C GLU A 109 -11.91 -12.65 -7.58
N ARG A 110 -11.42 -13.36 -6.55
CA ARG A 110 -10.45 -14.46 -6.69
C ARG A 110 -11.08 -15.85 -6.67
N PHE A 111 -12.07 -16.04 -5.81
CA PHE A 111 -12.71 -17.33 -5.53
C PHE A 111 -14.09 -17.46 -6.19
N GLY A 112 -14.60 -16.38 -6.80
CA GLY A 112 -15.83 -16.35 -7.58
C GLY A 112 -17.01 -15.72 -6.82
N PRO A 113 -18.12 -15.44 -7.55
CA PRO A 113 -19.24 -14.65 -7.05
C PRO A 113 -20.05 -15.32 -5.94
N THR A 114 -19.90 -16.63 -5.74
CA THR A 114 -20.59 -17.40 -4.71
C THR A 114 -19.73 -17.67 -3.48
N ALA A 115 -18.46 -17.23 -3.50
CA ALA A 115 -17.56 -17.42 -2.37
C ALA A 115 -18.01 -16.54 -1.19
N THR A 116 -17.96 -17.09 0.02
CA THR A 116 -18.23 -16.35 1.26
C THR A 116 -17.00 -16.33 2.14
N ALA A 117 -16.91 -15.36 3.05
CA ALA A 117 -15.80 -15.23 3.98
C ALA A 117 -16.29 -14.93 5.40
N ASP A 118 -15.88 -15.75 6.36
CA ASP A 118 -15.98 -15.47 7.78
C ASP A 118 -14.71 -14.73 8.23
N ILE A 119 -14.86 -13.47 8.63
CA ILE A 119 -13.74 -12.57 8.93
C ILE A 119 -13.68 -12.30 10.44
N HIS A 120 -12.59 -12.69 11.08
CA HIS A 120 -12.38 -12.49 12.52
C HIS A 120 -11.13 -11.64 12.80
N ARG A 121 -11.30 -10.53 13.51
CA ARG A 121 -10.21 -9.65 13.95
C ARG A 121 -9.90 -9.92 15.41
N HIS A 122 -8.66 -10.29 15.69
CA HIS A 122 -8.21 -10.57 17.05
C HIS A 122 -7.76 -9.28 17.76
N PRO A 123 -7.90 -9.17 19.10
CA PRO A 123 -7.41 -8.01 19.87
C PRO A 123 -5.90 -7.74 19.72
N THR A 124 -5.13 -8.77 19.36
CA THR A 124 -3.68 -8.67 19.08
C THR A 124 -3.37 -7.95 17.77
N GLY A 125 -4.39 -7.66 16.95
CA GLY A 125 -4.26 -7.13 15.60
C GLY A 125 -4.05 -8.20 14.54
N ALA A 126 -4.04 -9.49 14.90
CA ALA A 126 -4.09 -10.58 13.93
C ALA A 126 -5.47 -10.66 13.28
N LEU A 127 -5.53 -11.20 12.07
CA LEU A 127 -6.73 -11.37 11.28
C LEU A 127 -6.81 -12.83 10.83
N SER A 128 -7.99 -13.43 10.97
CA SER A 128 -8.32 -14.74 10.41
C SER A 128 -9.46 -14.58 9.40
N VAL A 129 -9.35 -15.24 8.26
CA VAL A 129 -10.34 -15.25 7.19
C VAL A 129 -10.59 -16.69 6.78
N THR A 130 -11.81 -17.18 6.95
CA THR A 130 -12.22 -18.50 6.45
C THR A 130 -13.11 -18.32 5.25
N ILE A 131 -12.65 -18.81 4.10
CA ILE A 131 -13.33 -18.69 2.81
C ILE A 131 -14.00 -20.02 2.49
N HIS A 132 -15.25 -19.97 2.02
CA HIS A 132 -15.95 -21.14 1.48
C HIS A 132 -16.19 -20.91 -0.01
N ALA A 133 -15.64 -21.77 -0.86
CA ALA A 133 -15.73 -21.63 -2.32
C ALA A 133 -15.74 -23.00 -3.00
N GLY A 134 -16.73 -23.27 -3.86
CA GLY A 134 -16.75 -24.50 -4.68
C GLY A 134 -16.86 -25.82 -3.91
N GLY A 135 -17.18 -25.78 -2.60
CA GLY A 135 -17.16 -26.96 -1.72
C GLY A 135 -15.88 -27.10 -0.90
N ASP A 136 -14.87 -26.28 -1.18
CA ASP A 136 -13.64 -26.18 -0.41
C ASP A 136 -13.71 -25.09 0.66
N THR A 137 -12.96 -25.30 1.73
CA THR A 137 -12.74 -24.33 2.82
C THR A 137 -11.29 -23.91 2.84
N ILE A 138 -11.02 -22.61 2.84
CA ILE A 138 -9.66 -22.06 2.93
C ILE A 138 -9.58 -21.21 4.18
N THR A 139 -8.67 -21.53 5.09
CA THR A 139 -8.40 -20.69 6.26
C THR A 139 -7.09 -19.96 6.07
N LEU A 140 -7.14 -18.64 6.21
CA LEU A 140 -6.00 -17.74 6.19
C LEU A 140 -5.91 -17.06 7.55
N ASP A 141 -4.71 -16.91 8.07
CA ASP A 141 -4.48 -16.18 9.30
C ASP A 141 -3.12 -15.47 9.29
N GLY A 142 -3.04 -14.33 9.95
CA GLY A 142 -1.78 -13.60 9.97
C GLY A 142 -1.86 -12.20 10.54
N LYS A 143 -0.69 -11.56 10.56
CA LYS A 143 -0.50 -10.17 10.98
C LYS A 143 0.70 -9.56 10.27
N GLY A 144 0.58 -8.28 9.87
CA GLY A 144 1.65 -7.57 9.19
C GLY A 144 2.13 -8.33 7.95
N ASN A 145 3.40 -8.73 7.95
CA ASN A 145 4.05 -9.46 6.86
C ASN A 145 4.16 -10.98 7.08
N SER A 146 3.47 -11.52 8.09
CA SER A 146 3.47 -12.95 8.43
C SER A 146 2.07 -13.49 8.29
N TRP A 147 1.84 -14.24 7.21
CA TRP A 147 0.56 -14.86 6.90
C TRP A 147 0.73 -16.36 6.65
N GLY A 148 -0.31 -17.12 6.95
CA GLY A 148 -0.45 -18.51 6.56
C GLY A 148 -1.76 -18.74 5.82
N TRP A 149 -1.82 -19.85 5.08
CA TRP A 149 -3.08 -20.42 4.64
C TRP A 149 -3.06 -21.96 4.63
N THR A 150 -4.25 -22.55 4.68
CA THR A 150 -4.48 -23.99 4.54
C THR A 150 -5.75 -24.23 3.71
N LEU A 151 -5.69 -25.16 2.76
CA LEU A 151 -6.86 -25.67 2.04
C LEU A 151 -7.42 -26.88 2.77
N ASN A 152 -8.74 -26.89 2.97
CA ASN A 152 -9.49 -27.92 3.67
C ASN A 152 -8.85 -28.30 5.02
N PRO A 153 -8.66 -27.33 5.93
CA PRO A 153 -8.02 -27.57 7.22
C PRO A 153 -8.78 -28.62 8.03
N ALA A 154 -8.04 -29.45 8.77
CA ALA A 154 -8.63 -30.23 9.84
C ALA A 154 -9.32 -29.29 10.86
N PRO A 155 -10.35 -29.76 11.58
CA PRO A 155 -10.97 -28.99 12.64
C PRO A 155 -9.91 -28.41 13.59
N ASP A 156 -10.06 -27.13 13.94
CA ASP A 156 -9.16 -26.38 14.83
C ASP A 156 -7.71 -26.16 14.33
N SER A 157 -7.43 -26.36 13.04
CA SER A 157 -6.13 -26.00 12.45
C SER A 157 -6.02 -24.48 12.23
N ALA A 158 -4.83 -23.92 12.49
CA ALA A 158 -4.59 -22.48 12.47
C ALA A 158 -4.52 -21.85 11.07
N GLY A 159 -4.45 -22.63 9.98
CA GLY A 159 -4.26 -22.07 8.63
C GLY A 159 -2.79 -21.81 8.28
N HIS A 160 -1.85 -22.67 8.70
CA HIS A 160 -0.40 -22.45 8.54
C HIS A 160 0.31 -23.54 7.74
N GLU A 161 -0.41 -24.31 6.90
CA GLU A 161 0.24 -25.32 6.05
C GLU A 161 1.18 -24.68 5.02
N HIS A 162 0.82 -23.49 4.55
CA HIS A 162 1.61 -22.67 3.65
C HIS A 162 1.79 -21.27 4.23
N THR A 163 2.91 -20.62 3.91
CA THR A 163 3.22 -19.25 4.38
C THR A 163 3.13 -18.23 3.24
N ALA A 164 2.75 -17.01 3.58
CA ALA A 164 2.62 -15.86 2.68
C ALA A 164 3.11 -14.58 3.37
N THR A 165 3.43 -13.55 2.57
CA THR A 165 3.99 -12.29 3.09
C THR A 165 2.96 -11.19 3.32
N SER A 166 1.70 -11.43 2.97
CA SER A 166 0.57 -10.51 3.18
C SER A 166 -0.76 -11.26 2.97
N LEU A 167 -1.87 -10.67 3.43
CA LEU A 167 -3.20 -11.19 3.15
C LEU A 167 -3.47 -11.32 1.64
N THR A 168 -3.15 -10.28 0.86
CA THR A 168 -3.34 -10.30 -0.59
C THR A 168 -2.53 -11.42 -1.25
N ASN A 169 -1.27 -11.60 -0.86
CA ASN A 169 -0.45 -12.69 -1.38
C ASN A 169 -1.02 -14.07 -0.98
N ALA A 170 -1.51 -14.22 0.25
CA ALA A 170 -2.15 -15.46 0.69
C ALA A 170 -3.43 -15.76 -0.13
N LEU A 171 -4.27 -14.75 -0.38
CA LEU A 171 -5.47 -14.87 -1.22
C LEU A 171 -5.12 -15.25 -2.68
N ASP A 172 -4.10 -14.61 -3.26
CA ASP A 172 -3.64 -14.89 -4.64
C ASP A 172 -3.15 -16.34 -4.76
N VAL A 173 -2.28 -16.78 -3.85
CA VAL A 173 -1.70 -18.12 -3.91
C VAL A 173 -2.75 -19.20 -3.61
N ALA A 174 -3.59 -19.00 -2.59
CA ALA A 174 -4.66 -19.96 -2.27
C ALA A 174 -5.65 -20.12 -3.43
N SER A 175 -6.09 -19.02 -4.05
CA SER A 175 -7.02 -19.08 -5.21
C SER A 175 -6.42 -19.78 -6.43
N SER A 176 -5.11 -19.66 -6.64
CA SER A 176 -4.42 -20.37 -7.73
C SER A 176 -4.38 -21.88 -7.55
N THR A 177 -4.56 -22.38 -6.31
CA THR A 177 -4.51 -23.81 -5.97
C THR A 177 -5.84 -24.52 -6.24
N LEU A 178 -6.95 -23.77 -6.34
CA LEU A 178 -8.30 -24.31 -6.60
C LEU A 178 -8.61 -24.53 -8.09
N ARG A 179 -7.62 -24.35 -8.98
CA ARG A 179 -7.79 -24.45 -10.45
C ARG A 179 -7.51 -25.83 -10.99
#